data_AF-A0A1X0XYH7-F1
#
_entry.id   AF-A0A1X0XYH7-F1
#
_cell.length_a   1.000
_cell.length_b   1.000
_cell.length_c   1.000
_cell.angle_alpha   90.00
_cell.angle_beta   90.00
_cell.angle_gamma   90.00
#
_symmetry.space_group_name_H-M   'P 1'
#
loop_
_entity.id
_entity.type
_entity.pdbx_description
1 polymer ?
#
loop_
_entity_poly.entity_id
_entity_poly.type
_entity_poly.pdbx_seq_one_letter_code
_entity_poly.pdbx_strand_id
1 'polypeptide(L)'
;MAGVYAQQLASFSLQPSRTGLLMLLLGAFASVAVAVVSFVLDRIKLHRVPSGALLAARAAIPCPPTPRTRTHTSKLTIAAALVAAICIMALLLMPKNVVSDPSPMPDLAPIALPAASAAGPGTGIYVEYADGSGGMGCTAGFLVRTSTGEAGVLTAGHCNRPGTPSKVRMNLAGTFPYATIGTFVTTVSEGVHNEQHDIGLIVLDGDHVPQNPAIAATLPITEVTSDLTIGQQLCKFGMSSGEAECGQIFDVTESKVSFAAGGQCGDSGGPVYLMRSDGTATAVGIDIRGSNPASPNAGCLAPAKYSVAELVQPWLDRWHLSAVTAQSTGPR
;
A
#
# COMPACT_ATOMS: atom_id res chain seq x y z
N MET A 1 -47.62 0.58 -28.93
CA MET A 1 -47.00 1.72 -29.64
C MET A 1 -45.75 2.09 -28.85
N ALA A 2 -44.61 1.54 -29.29
CA ALA A 2 -43.52 2.30 -29.93
C ALA A 2 -42.68 3.02 -28.87
N GLY A 3 -41.53 2.46 -28.46
CA GLY A 3 -40.23 2.71 -29.09
C GLY A 3 -39.58 3.89 -28.35
N VAL A 4 -38.37 3.80 -27.80
CA VAL A 4 -37.12 3.93 -28.55
C VAL A 4 -35.96 3.30 -27.76
N TYR A 5 -35.18 2.50 -28.49
CA TYR A 5 -33.84 1.99 -28.18
C TYR A 5 -32.82 3.13 -28.05
N ALA A 6 -31.91 3.04 -27.09
CA ALA A 6 -30.58 3.63 -27.22
C ALA A 6 -29.52 2.57 -26.85
N GLN A 7 -28.84 2.08 -27.88
CA GLN A 7 -27.71 1.17 -27.79
C GLN A 7 -26.53 1.89 -27.13
N GLN A 8 -26.02 1.32 -26.04
CA GLN A 8 -24.73 1.69 -25.48
C GLN A 8 -23.66 0.88 -26.22
N LEU A 9 -23.10 1.47 -27.29
CA LEU A 9 -21.91 0.95 -27.96
C LEU A 9 -20.72 1.08 -26.99
N ALA A 10 -20.22 -0.06 -26.53
CA ALA A 10 -18.95 -0.15 -25.85
C ALA A 10 -17.83 0.21 -26.85
N SER A 11 -17.30 1.42 -26.72
CA SER A 11 -16.02 1.80 -27.29
C SER A 11 -14.91 1.16 -26.46
N PHE A 12 -14.52 -0.07 -26.83
CA PHE A 12 -13.23 -0.63 -26.46
C PHE A 12 -12.13 0.19 -27.14
N SER A 13 -11.72 1.27 -26.49
CA SER A 13 -10.42 1.88 -26.75
C SER A 13 -9.38 0.97 -26.11
N LEU A 14 -8.74 0.11 -26.90
CA LEU A 14 -7.46 -0.47 -26.49
C LEU A 14 -6.44 0.68 -26.46
N GLN A 15 -6.37 1.40 -25.34
CA GLN A 15 -5.16 2.15 -25.02
C GLN A 15 -4.07 1.12 -24.73
N PRO A 16 -2.99 1.06 -25.54
CA PRO A 16 -1.88 0.18 -25.23
C PRO A 16 -1.34 0.57 -23.86
N SER A 17 -1.33 -0.38 -22.93
CA SER A 17 -0.78 -0.15 -21.59
C SER A 17 0.68 0.31 -21.73
N ARG A 18 1.12 1.23 -20.85
CA ARG A 18 2.53 1.68 -20.82
C ARG A 18 3.51 0.51 -20.76
N THR A 19 3.11 -0.58 -20.13
CA THR A 19 3.84 -1.85 -20.07
C THR A 19 3.96 -2.52 -21.44
N GLY A 20 2.90 -2.50 -22.26
CA GLY A 20 2.92 -3.02 -23.63
C GLY A 20 3.84 -2.23 -24.56
N LEU A 21 3.84 -0.90 -24.45
CA LEU A 21 4.75 -0.04 -25.23
C LEU A 21 6.22 -0.26 -24.82
N LEU A 22 6.48 -0.41 -23.52
CA LEU A 22 7.83 -0.69 -23.01
C LEU A 22 8.34 -2.06 -23.48
N MET A 23 7.49 -3.08 -23.48
CA MET A 23 7.84 -4.43 -23.98
C MET A 23 8.14 -4.44 -25.49
N LEU A 24 7.38 -3.68 -26.29
CA LEU A 24 7.65 -3.50 -27.72
C LEU A 24 9.00 -2.80 -27.96
N LEU A 25 9.32 -1.76 -27.19
CA LEU A 25 10.61 -1.07 -27.30
C LEU A 25 11.77 -1.97 -26.88
N LEU A 26 11.65 -2.69 -25.77
CA LEU A 26 12.67 -3.64 -25.31
C LEU A 26 12.91 -4.76 -26.33
N GLY A 27 11.84 -5.29 -26.95
CA GLY A 27 11.95 -6.27 -28.02
C GLY A 27 12.66 -5.72 -29.27
N ALA A 28 12.40 -4.46 -29.63
CA ALA A 28 13.08 -3.81 -30.75
C ALA A 28 14.58 -3.59 -30.45
N PHE A 29 14.93 -3.13 -29.24
CA PHE A 29 16.32 -2.94 -28.84
C PHE A 29 17.11 -4.25 -28.77
N ALA A 30 16.51 -5.31 -28.22
CA ALA A 30 17.13 -6.64 -28.21
C ALA A 30 17.43 -7.15 -29.63
N SER A 31 16.49 -6.94 -30.56
CA SER A 31 16.65 -7.34 -31.96
C SER A 31 17.80 -6.59 -32.66
N VAL A 32 17.93 -5.29 -32.38
CA VAL A 32 19.04 -4.46 -32.91
C VAL A 32 20.38 -4.90 -32.29
N ALA A 33 20.42 -5.17 -30.99
CA ALA A 33 21.64 -5.60 -30.31
C ALA A 33 22.16 -6.93 -30.88
N VAL A 34 21.29 -7.90 -31.14
CA VAL A 34 21.66 -9.19 -31.76
C VAL A 34 22.23 -8.99 -33.18
N ALA A 35 21.64 -8.09 -33.96
CA ALA A 35 22.11 -7.77 -35.31
C ALA A 35 23.50 -7.11 -35.28
N VAL A 36 23.74 -6.18 -34.36
CA VAL A 36 25.03 -5.49 -34.20
C VAL A 36 26.12 -6.44 -33.71
N VAL A 37 25.82 -7.28 -32.70
CA VAL A 37 26.79 -8.26 -32.19
C VAL A 37 27.17 -9.28 -33.27
N SER A 38 26.20 -9.74 -34.06
CA SER A 38 26.47 -10.64 -35.18
C SER A 38 27.37 -10.01 -36.25
N PHE A 39 27.16 -8.73 -36.57
CA PHE A 39 28.01 -7.99 -37.50
C PHE A 39 29.45 -7.79 -36.97
N VAL A 40 29.60 -7.48 -35.67
CA VAL A 40 30.90 -7.30 -35.04
C VAL A 40 31.68 -8.63 -34.97
N LEU A 41 31.01 -9.73 -34.61
CA LEU A 41 31.65 -11.05 -34.57
C LEU A 41 32.11 -11.53 -35.95
N ASP A 42 31.35 -11.23 -37.01
CA ASP A 42 31.73 -11.56 -38.39
C ASP A 42 32.94 -10.73 -38.86
N ARG A 43 33.00 -9.44 -38.45
CA ARG A 43 34.17 -8.56 -38.66
C ARG A 43 35.42 -9.06 -37.94
N ILE A 44 35.29 -9.57 -36.71
CA ILE A 44 36.42 -10.11 -35.93
C ILE A 44 36.99 -11.38 -36.59
N LYS A 45 36.14 -12.25 -37.15
CA LYS A 45 36.59 -13.44 -37.90
C LYS A 45 37.36 -13.09 -39.17
N LEU A 46 37.08 -11.94 -39.79
CA LEU A 46 37.77 -11.46 -40.99
C LEU A 46 39.13 -10.80 -40.73
N HIS A 47 39.54 -10.59 -39.47
CA HIS A 47 40.82 -9.94 -39.13
C HIS A 47 41.85 -10.88 -38.45
N ARG A 48 41.52 -12.16 -38.27
CA ARG A 48 42.50 -13.17 -37.84
C ARG A 48 43.26 -13.73 -39.05
N VAL A 49 44.32 -13.03 -39.46
CA VAL A 49 45.38 -13.61 -40.31
C VAL A 49 46.37 -14.34 -39.39
N PRO A 50 46.72 -15.61 -39.64
CA PRO A 50 47.79 -16.30 -38.91
C PRO A 50 49.15 -16.04 -39.57
N SER A 51 50.11 -15.50 -38.82
CA SER A 51 51.54 -15.50 -39.19
C SER A 51 52.19 -16.82 -38.74
N GLY A 52 52.95 -17.45 -39.65
CA GLY A 52 53.53 -18.81 -39.55
C GLY A 52 54.60 -19.00 -38.46
N ALA A 53 55.31 -20.12 -38.36
CA ALA A 53 55.49 -21.31 -39.20
C ALA A 53 56.20 -22.39 -38.35
N LEU A 54 56.11 -23.68 -38.72
CA LEU A 54 57.25 -24.63 -38.73
C LEU A 54 56.87 -26.02 -39.29
N LEU A 55 57.64 -26.38 -40.33
CA LEU A 55 57.92 -27.65 -41.04
C LEU A 55 57.42 -28.99 -40.44
N ALA A 56 56.75 -29.81 -41.28
CA ALA A 56 57.14 -31.18 -41.62
C ALA A 56 56.24 -31.77 -42.73
N ALA A 57 56.85 -32.52 -43.65
CA ALA A 57 56.25 -33.07 -44.85
C ALA A 57 55.35 -34.29 -44.62
N ARG A 58 54.23 -34.38 -45.35
CA ARG A 58 53.75 -35.62 -45.99
C ARG A 58 52.56 -35.36 -46.93
N ALA A 59 52.54 -36.11 -48.02
CA ALA A 59 51.60 -36.02 -49.13
C ALA A 59 50.15 -36.36 -48.74
N ALA A 60 49.19 -35.58 -49.25
CA ALA A 60 47.79 -36.01 -49.40
C ALA A 60 47.03 -35.15 -50.44
N ILE A 61 46.68 -35.82 -51.56
CA ILE A 61 45.49 -35.73 -52.44
C ILE A 61 44.67 -34.40 -52.46
N PRO A 62 44.39 -33.82 -53.65
CA PRO A 62 43.54 -32.64 -53.79
C PRO A 62 42.04 -32.98 -53.76
N CYS A 63 41.27 -32.29 -52.93
CA CYS A 63 39.81 -32.18 -53.02
C CYS A 63 39.43 -30.75 -53.44
N PRO A 64 38.43 -30.55 -54.31
CA PRO A 64 38.06 -29.23 -54.81
C PRO A 64 37.22 -28.45 -53.77
N PRO A 65 37.38 -27.12 -53.66
CA PRO A 65 36.49 -26.30 -52.85
C PRO A 65 35.15 -26.08 -53.54
N THR A 66 34.07 -26.26 -52.80
CA THR A 66 32.70 -25.88 -53.16
C THR A 66 32.54 -24.36 -53.17
N PRO A 67 31.74 -23.79 -54.09
CA PRO A 67 31.53 -22.34 -54.17
C PRO A 67 30.57 -21.89 -53.05
N ARG A 68 31.07 -21.06 -52.13
CA ARG A 68 30.25 -20.38 -51.12
C ARG A 68 29.58 -19.17 -51.76
N THR A 69 28.25 -19.22 -51.89
CA THR A 69 27.37 -18.15 -52.35
C THR A 69 27.42 -16.97 -51.36
N ARG A 70 28.14 -15.91 -51.74
CA ARG A 70 28.27 -14.66 -50.98
C ARG A 70 27.32 -13.60 -51.54
N THR A 71 26.01 -13.79 -51.42
CA THR A 71 25.04 -12.84 -51.99
C THR A 71 23.72 -12.76 -51.20
N HIS A 72 23.75 -12.63 -49.87
CA HIS A 72 22.50 -12.30 -49.14
C HIS A 72 22.63 -11.34 -47.95
N THR A 73 23.83 -11.00 -47.49
CA THR A 73 24.03 -10.13 -46.30
C THR A 73 23.91 -8.62 -46.60
N SER A 74 24.05 -8.20 -47.86
CA SER A 74 23.94 -6.78 -48.25
C SER A 74 22.50 -6.26 -48.26
N LYS A 75 21.52 -7.09 -48.65
CA LYS A 75 20.12 -6.65 -48.75
C LYS A 75 19.44 -6.49 -47.38
N LEU A 76 19.80 -7.34 -46.40
CA LEU A 76 19.27 -7.28 -45.03
C LEU A 76 19.79 -6.06 -44.24
N THR A 77 21.03 -5.65 -44.47
CA THR A 77 21.63 -4.48 -43.80
C THR A 77 21.04 -3.16 -44.31
N ILE A 78 20.75 -3.07 -45.61
CA ILE A 78 20.08 -1.91 -46.21
C ILE A 78 18.63 -1.80 -45.71
N ALA A 79 17.91 -2.92 -45.61
CA ALA A 79 16.54 -2.93 -45.07
C ALA A 79 16.49 -2.49 -43.60
N ALA A 80 17.42 -2.97 -42.76
CA ALA A 80 17.50 -2.57 -41.36
C ALA A 80 17.82 -1.07 -41.19
N ALA A 81 18.70 -0.51 -42.02
CA ALA A 81 19.02 0.92 -42.00
C ALA A 81 17.84 1.80 -42.39
N LEU A 82 17.03 1.37 -43.39
CA LEU A 82 15.82 2.08 -43.79
C LEU A 82 14.76 2.09 -42.68
N VAL A 83 14.56 0.96 -41.98
CA VAL A 83 13.62 0.89 -40.85
C VAL A 83 14.07 1.80 -39.70
N ALA A 84 15.36 1.81 -39.36
CA ALA A 84 15.89 2.70 -38.32
C ALA A 84 15.71 4.18 -38.67
N ALA A 85 15.96 4.56 -39.94
CA ALA A 85 15.75 5.93 -40.41
C ALA A 85 14.28 6.36 -40.34
N ILE A 86 13.34 5.46 -40.69
CA ILE A 86 11.90 5.73 -40.58
C ILE A 86 11.47 5.90 -39.12
N CYS A 87 11.98 5.07 -38.20
CA CYS A 87 11.70 5.22 -36.76
C CYS A 87 12.25 6.52 -36.17
N ILE A 88 13.46 6.92 -36.57
CA ILE A 88 14.07 8.19 -36.13
C ILE A 88 13.27 9.38 -36.69
N MET A 89 12.88 9.33 -37.97
CA MET A 89 12.02 10.37 -38.56
C MET A 89 10.66 10.44 -37.86
N ALA A 90 10.04 9.31 -37.53
CA ALA A 90 8.78 9.27 -36.78
C ALA A 90 8.93 9.88 -35.37
N LEU A 91 10.04 9.64 -34.68
CA LEU A 91 10.35 10.24 -33.37
C LEU A 91 10.63 11.75 -33.47
N LEU A 92 11.27 12.21 -34.54
CA LEU A 92 11.58 13.63 -34.76
C LEU A 92 10.37 14.44 -35.26
N LEU A 93 9.42 13.79 -35.93
CA LEU A 93 8.16 14.36 -36.40
C LEU A 93 7.04 14.29 -35.35
N MET A 94 7.27 13.69 -34.18
CA MET A 94 6.33 13.81 -33.05
C MET A 94 6.24 15.29 -32.66
N PRO A 95 5.03 15.89 -32.66
CA PRO A 95 4.87 17.29 -32.31
C PRO A 95 5.39 17.52 -30.89
N LYS A 96 6.47 18.31 -30.76
CA LYS A 96 7.08 18.71 -29.47
C LYS A 96 6.17 19.58 -28.60
N ASN A 97 4.97 19.90 -29.07
CA ASN A 97 3.98 20.68 -28.35
C ASN A 97 2.80 19.80 -27.95
N VAL A 98 3.07 18.78 -27.14
CA VAL A 98 2.07 18.41 -26.13
C VAL A 98 2.40 19.31 -24.95
N VAL A 99 1.88 20.54 -24.99
CA VAL A 99 1.58 21.24 -23.74
C VAL A 99 0.61 20.29 -23.05
N SER A 100 1.11 19.55 -22.08
CA SER A 100 0.25 18.96 -21.08
C SER A 100 -0.43 20.15 -20.43
N ASP A 101 -1.63 20.48 -20.91
CA ASP A 101 -2.58 21.14 -20.05
C ASP A 101 -2.52 20.37 -18.73
N PRO A 102 -2.30 21.03 -17.58
CA PRO A 102 -2.55 20.37 -16.32
C PRO A 102 -4.02 19.99 -16.39
N SER A 103 -4.30 18.76 -16.80
CA SER A 103 -5.56 18.12 -16.48
C SER A 103 -5.74 18.42 -15.00
N PRO A 104 -6.87 19.02 -14.58
CA PRO A 104 -7.16 19.16 -13.17
C PRO A 104 -6.82 17.81 -12.58
N MET A 105 -5.86 17.77 -11.64
CA MET A 105 -5.64 16.59 -10.84
C MET A 105 -7.04 16.10 -10.48
N PRO A 106 -7.44 14.85 -10.81
CA PRO A 106 -8.75 14.38 -10.43
C PRO A 106 -8.84 14.68 -8.95
N ASP A 107 -9.78 15.56 -8.58
CA ASP A 107 -10.05 15.92 -7.20
C ASP A 107 -10.22 14.57 -6.53
N LEU A 108 -9.20 14.14 -5.77
CA LEU A 108 -9.14 12.79 -5.23
C LEU A 108 -10.38 12.70 -4.37
N ALA A 109 -11.40 11.99 -4.85
CA ALA A 109 -12.66 11.87 -4.15
C ALA A 109 -12.30 11.51 -2.71
N PRO A 110 -12.66 12.37 -1.72
CA PRO A 110 -12.19 12.18 -0.37
C PRO A 110 -12.57 10.78 0.07
N ILE A 111 -11.63 10.08 0.72
CA ILE A 111 -11.86 8.72 1.22
C ILE A 111 -13.20 8.72 1.97
N ALA A 112 -14.11 7.84 1.56
CA ALA A 112 -15.43 7.78 2.16
C ALA A 112 -15.29 7.31 3.61
N LEU A 113 -15.58 8.20 4.56
CA LEU A 113 -15.55 7.90 5.99
C LEU A 113 -16.99 7.61 6.45
N PRO A 114 -17.22 6.52 7.21
CA PRO A 114 -18.50 6.29 7.86
C PRO A 114 -18.86 7.45 8.78
N ALA A 115 -20.15 7.82 8.80
CA ALA A 115 -20.62 8.87 9.71
C ALA A 115 -20.50 8.41 11.16
N ALA A 116 -20.04 9.31 12.03
CA ALA A 116 -19.95 9.08 13.47
C ALA A 116 -20.39 10.33 14.24
N SER A 117 -20.94 10.15 15.44
CA SER A 117 -21.42 11.25 16.28
C SER A 117 -20.34 11.80 17.22
N ALA A 118 -19.25 11.06 17.43
CA ALA A 118 -18.17 11.41 18.33
C ALA A 118 -16.86 10.74 17.91
N ALA A 119 -15.74 11.34 18.27
CA ALA A 119 -14.43 10.72 18.18
C ALA A 119 -14.31 9.60 19.23
N GLY A 120 -13.75 8.46 18.83
CA GLY A 120 -13.60 7.32 19.73
C GLY A 120 -13.27 6.02 19.01
N PRO A 121 -13.16 4.92 19.75
CA PRO A 121 -12.80 3.63 19.20
C PRO A 121 -13.70 3.18 18.07
N GLY A 122 -13.11 2.82 16.93
CA GLY A 122 -13.81 2.40 15.72
C GLY A 122 -14.27 3.54 14.80
N THR A 123 -14.04 4.79 15.17
CA THR A 123 -14.39 5.95 14.31
C THR A 123 -13.47 6.01 13.09
N GLY A 124 -14.05 6.12 11.89
CA GLY A 124 -13.26 6.37 10.68
C GLY A 124 -12.62 7.77 10.70
N ILE A 125 -11.32 7.83 10.43
CA ILE A 125 -10.54 9.05 10.38
C ILE A 125 -9.81 9.20 9.05
N TYR A 126 -9.66 10.44 8.59
CA TYR A 126 -8.80 10.81 7.48
C TYR A 126 -7.63 11.63 8.01
N VAL A 127 -6.41 11.16 7.76
CA VAL A 127 -5.18 11.85 8.12
C VAL A 127 -4.71 12.64 6.89
N GLU A 128 -4.80 13.96 6.98
CA GLU A 128 -4.30 14.89 5.97
C GLU A 128 -2.83 15.20 6.25
N TYR A 129 -1.95 14.73 5.38
CA TYR A 129 -0.50 14.84 5.62
C TYR A 129 -0.05 16.29 5.60
N ALA A 130 0.73 16.67 6.62
CA ALA A 130 1.23 18.03 6.77
C ALA A 130 2.16 18.47 5.61
N ASP A 131 2.73 17.53 4.87
CA ASP A 131 3.59 17.78 3.70
C ASP A 131 2.79 18.05 2.40
N GLY A 132 1.46 17.99 2.45
CA GLY A 132 0.58 18.18 1.30
C GLY A 132 0.60 17.03 0.29
N SER A 133 1.23 15.89 0.60
CA SER A 133 1.31 14.72 -0.30
C SER A 133 -0.02 13.94 -0.42
N GLY A 134 -1.08 14.43 0.21
CA GLY A 134 -2.41 13.82 0.24
C GLY A 134 -2.78 13.39 1.66
N GLY A 135 -3.34 12.19 1.78
CA GLY A 135 -3.73 11.64 3.08
C GLY A 135 -4.12 10.18 3.01
N MET A 136 -4.53 9.64 4.15
CA MET A 136 -4.87 8.23 4.33
C MET A 136 -6.10 8.08 5.22
N GLY A 137 -6.94 7.11 4.90
CA GLY A 137 -8.04 6.67 5.75
C GLY A 137 -7.54 5.62 6.75
N CYS A 138 -7.88 5.80 8.02
CA CYS A 138 -7.59 4.88 9.11
C CYS A 138 -8.78 4.82 10.07
N THR A 139 -8.65 4.00 11.11
CA THR A 139 -9.61 3.91 12.20
C THR A 139 -8.99 4.43 13.51
N ALA A 140 -9.78 5.14 14.29
CA ALA A 140 -9.44 5.56 15.64
C ALA A 140 -9.45 4.36 16.60
N GLY A 141 -8.41 4.24 17.42
CA GLY A 141 -8.18 3.14 18.36
C GLY A 141 -8.80 3.38 19.72
N PHE A 142 -8.10 3.98 20.67
CA PHE A 142 -8.64 4.22 22.03
C PHE A 142 -8.56 5.68 22.44
N LEU A 143 -9.61 6.17 23.11
CA LEU A 143 -9.55 7.47 23.77
C LEU A 143 -8.62 7.42 24.96
N VAL A 144 -7.83 8.48 25.11
CA VAL A 144 -6.86 8.64 26.19
C VAL A 144 -6.89 10.07 26.72
N ARG A 145 -6.32 10.27 27.90
CA ARG A 145 -5.97 11.57 28.46
C ARG A 145 -4.46 11.64 28.63
N THR A 146 -3.88 12.76 28.21
CA THR A 146 -2.47 13.05 28.48
C THR A 146 -2.25 13.35 29.97
N SER A 147 -1.00 13.40 30.39
CA SER A 147 -0.63 13.83 31.75
C SER A 147 -1.07 15.27 32.07
N THR A 148 -1.28 16.10 31.05
CA THR A 148 -1.83 17.47 31.14
C THR A 148 -3.36 17.52 31.11
N GLY A 149 -4.03 16.39 30.91
CA GLY A 149 -5.49 16.27 30.87
C GLY A 149 -6.12 16.47 29.48
N GLU A 150 -5.32 16.71 28.45
CA GLU A 150 -5.80 16.87 27.08
C GLU A 150 -6.40 15.55 26.57
N ALA A 151 -7.50 15.66 25.83
CA ALA A 151 -8.11 14.51 25.18
C ALA A 151 -7.27 14.08 23.98
N GLY A 152 -7.06 12.77 23.86
CA GLY A 152 -6.38 12.19 22.71
C GLY A 152 -7.00 10.88 22.25
N VAL A 153 -6.54 10.43 21.09
CA VAL A 153 -6.92 9.16 20.47
C VAL A 153 -5.64 8.44 20.04
N LEU A 154 -5.49 7.19 20.46
CA LEU A 154 -4.48 6.28 19.92
C LEU A 154 -4.94 5.74 18.57
N THR A 155 -4.01 5.56 17.64
CA THR A 155 -4.22 4.91 16.32
C THR A 155 -2.89 4.35 15.82
N ALA A 156 -2.84 3.72 14.65
CA ALA A 156 -1.60 3.20 14.09
C ALA A 156 -0.67 4.36 13.68
N GLY A 157 0.62 4.20 13.90
CA GLY A 157 1.62 5.22 13.58
C GLY A 157 1.80 5.38 12.07
N HIS A 158 1.72 4.29 11.31
CA HIS A 158 1.82 4.33 9.85
C HIS A 158 0.68 5.10 9.16
N CYS A 159 -0.38 5.43 9.90
CA CYS A 159 -1.44 6.34 9.43
C CYS A 159 -0.93 7.78 9.22
N ASN A 160 0.23 8.11 9.77
CA ASN A 160 0.86 9.41 9.65
C ASN A 160 2.27 9.30 9.04
N ARG A 161 2.78 10.41 8.51
CA ARG A 161 4.20 10.54 8.19
C ARG A 161 5.00 10.68 9.48
N PRO A 162 6.10 9.92 9.66
CA PRO A 162 6.95 10.05 10.83
C PRO A 162 7.38 11.49 11.10
N GLY A 163 7.19 11.95 12.34
CA GLY A 163 7.62 13.28 12.79
C GLY A 163 6.81 14.47 12.27
N THR A 164 5.67 14.25 11.60
CA THR A 164 4.84 15.34 11.07
C THR A 164 3.55 15.56 11.88
N PRO A 165 3.10 16.82 12.09
CA PRO A 165 1.86 17.12 12.79
C PRO A 165 0.66 17.12 11.82
N SER A 166 0.37 15.97 11.22
CA SER A 166 -0.73 15.83 10.26
C SER A 166 -2.09 16.05 10.93
N LYS A 167 -3.01 16.69 10.19
CA LYS A 167 -4.36 17.00 10.67
C LYS A 167 -5.25 15.78 10.53
N VAL A 168 -6.12 15.57 11.50
CA VAL A 168 -7.05 14.44 11.54
C VAL A 168 -8.46 14.96 11.37
N ARG A 169 -9.18 14.36 10.43
CA ARG A 169 -10.57 14.68 10.11
C ARG A 169 -11.48 13.48 10.31
N MET A 170 -12.75 13.74 10.60
CA MET A 170 -13.79 12.70 10.67
C MET A 170 -15.08 13.16 9.99
N ASN A 171 -15.91 12.19 9.58
CA ASN A 171 -17.26 12.45 9.12
C ASN A 171 -18.21 12.64 10.32
N LEU A 172 -18.12 13.81 10.94
CA LEU A 172 -18.93 14.16 12.11
C LEU A 172 -20.39 14.40 11.67
N ALA A 173 -21.29 13.57 12.20
CA ALA A 173 -22.72 13.61 11.95
C ALA A 173 -23.12 13.55 10.45
N GLY A 174 -22.29 12.93 9.60
CA GLY A 174 -22.60 12.82 8.16
C GLY A 174 -22.39 14.11 7.38
N THR A 175 -21.69 15.10 7.93
CA THR A 175 -21.55 16.44 7.34
C THR A 175 -20.28 16.57 6.50
N PHE A 176 -20.40 17.22 5.34
CA PHE A 176 -19.29 17.60 4.47
C PHE A 176 -19.07 19.12 4.47
N PRO A 177 -17.82 19.62 4.42
CA PRO A 177 -16.57 18.84 4.45
C PRO A 177 -16.34 18.17 5.81
N TYR A 178 -15.50 17.12 5.84
CA TYR A 178 -15.16 16.45 7.10
C TYR A 178 -14.58 17.42 8.12
N ALA A 179 -15.03 17.30 9.37
CA ALA A 179 -14.60 18.15 10.46
C ALA A 179 -13.18 17.77 10.89
N THR A 180 -12.33 18.77 11.12
CA THR A 180 -11.03 18.57 11.77
C THR A 180 -11.27 18.35 13.26
N ILE A 181 -10.67 17.31 13.81
CA ILE A 181 -10.88 16.91 15.21
C ILE A 181 -9.61 16.90 16.04
N GLY A 182 -8.44 17.01 15.41
CA GLY A 182 -7.18 16.90 16.11
C GLY A 182 -5.97 16.88 15.19
N THR A 183 -4.81 16.65 15.81
CA THR A 183 -3.51 16.62 15.16
C THR A 183 -2.65 15.51 15.75
N PHE A 184 -1.88 14.82 14.92
CA PHE A 184 -0.83 13.92 15.43
C PHE A 184 0.21 14.72 16.21
N VAL A 185 0.51 14.30 17.43
CA VAL A 185 1.59 14.87 18.26
C VAL A 185 2.75 13.91 18.45
N THR A 186 2.48 12.61 18.35
CA THR A 186 3.50 11.55 18.42
C THR A 186 3.22 10.51 17.34
N THR A 187 4.27 10.01 16.70
CA THR A 187 4.18 8.96 15.68
C THR A 187 5.38 8.06 15.77
N VAL A 188 5.12 6.77 15.93
CA VAL A 188 6.12 5.69 15.90
C VAL A 188 5.68 4.74 14.79
N SER A 189 6.49 4.61 13.75
CA SER A 189 6.25 3.68 12.64
C SER A 189 7.61 3.16 12.17
N GLU A 190 8.03 2.03 12.73
CA GLU A 190 9.39 1.49 12.58
C GLU A 190 9.49 0.41 11.50
N GLY A 191 8.35 -0.03 10.95
CA GLY A 191 8.26 -1.04 9.91
C GLY A 191 7.20 -2.08 10.20
N VAL A 192 7.25 -3.21 9.48
CA VAL A 192 6.20 -4.26 9.50
C VAL A 192 6.70 -5.62 9.97
N HIS A 193 7.94 -5.69 10.49
CA HIS A 193 8.60 -6.93 10.88
C HIS A 193 8.89 -6.99 12.38
N ASN A 194 8.83 -8.20 12.95
CA ASN A 194 9.22 -8.47 14.33
C ASN A 194 8.54 -7.51 15.33
N GLU A 195 9.31 -6.95 16.26
CA GLU A 195 8.88 -6.01 17.29
C GLU A 195 8.88 -4.54 16.84
N GLN A 196 9.08 -4.24 15.56
CA GLN A 196 9.00 -2.86 15.06
C GLN A 196 7.66 -2.24 15.44
N HIS A 197 7.70 -1.10 16.13
CA HIS A 197 6.53 -0.48 16.72
C HIS A 197 5.72 0.34 15.71
N ASP A 198 4.42 0.37 15.95
CA ASP A 198 3.48 1.08 15.08
C ASP A 198 2.33 1.68 15.89
N ILE A 199 2.52 2.90 16.38
CA ILE A 199 1.53 3.61 17.18
C ILE A 199 1.63 5.12 17.01
N GLY A 200 0.50 5.80 17.07
CA GLY A 200 0.38 7.23 17.01
C GLY A 200 -0.54 7.77 18.09
N LEU A 201 -0.25 8.99 18.53
CA LEU A 201 -1.09 9.77 19.40
C LEU A 201 -1.59 11.00 18.65
N ILE A 202 -2.91 11.11 18.58
CA ILE A 202 -3.62 12.29 18.11
C ILE A 202 -4.11 13.03 19.36
N VAL A 203 -3.80 14.32 19.47
CA VAL A 203 -4.45 15.20 20.44
C VAL A 203 -5.64 15.85 19.76
N LEU A 204 -6.80 15.78 20.42
CA LEU A 204 -8.03 16.37 19.92
C LEU A 204 -7.98 17.90 20.09
N ASP A 205 -8.67 18.63 19.22
CA ASP A 205 -8.68 20.10 19.21
C ASP A 205 -9.51 20.68 20.40
N GLY A 206 -9.30 20.21 21.62
CA GLY A 206 -9.99 20.64 22.84
C GLY A 206 -11.31 19.90 23.12
N ASP A 207 -11.96 20.25 24.22
CA ASP A 207 -13.12 19.52 24.76
C ASP A 207 -14.42 19.68 23.96
N HIS A 208 -14.42 20.53 22.92
CA HIS A 208 -15.58 20.73 22.06
C HIS A 208 -15.76 19.61 21.03
N VAL A 209 -14.72 18.80 20.78
CA VAL A 209 -14.82 17.60 19.94
C VAL A 209 -15.61 16.54 20.73
N PRO A 210 -16.79 16.11 20.26
CA PRO A 210 -17.57 15.10 20.97
C PRO A 210 -16.78 13.80 21.08
N GLN A 211 -16.82 13.14 22.24
CA GLN A 211 -16.06 11.94 22.54
C GLN A 211 -16.97 10.81 23.02
N ASN A 212 -16.67 9.57 22.63
CA ASN A 212 -17.33 8.38 23.15
C ASN A 212 -16.31 7.25 23.33
N PRO A 213 -16.09 6.74 24.56
CA PRO A 213 -15.13 5.66 24.80
C PRO A 213 -15.62 4.27 24.38
N ALA A 214 -16.87 4.13 23.93
CA ALA A 214 -17.39 2.86 23.45
C ALA A 214 -16.93 2.56 22.02
N ILE A 215 -16.59 1.30 21.75
CA ILE A 215 -16.27 0.81 20.40
C ILE A 215 -17.49 0.95 19.50
N ALA A 216 -17.28 1.61 18.36
CA ALA A 216 -18.33 1.99 17.42
C ALA A 216 -19.53 2.67 18.12
N ALA A 217 -19.26 3.45 19.17
CA ALA A 217 -20.24 4.13 20.02
C ALA A 217 -21.24 3.21 20.76
N THR A 218 -21.04 1.88 20.76
CA THR A 218 -22.03 0.91 21.29
C THR A 218 -21.49 -0.03 22.35
N LEU A 219 -20.23 -0.46 22.26
CA LEU A 219 -19.63 -1.44 23.17
C LEU A 219 -18.72 -0.74 24.20
N PRO A 220 -19.13 -0.63 25.48
CA PRO A 220 -18.36 0.09 26.49
C PRO A 220 -17.02 -0.58 26.78
N ILE A 221 -15.96 0.21 26.86
CA ILE A 221 -14.65 -0.25 27.34
C ILE A 221 -14.57 0.01 28.83
N THR A 222 -14.27 -1.01 29.63
CA THR A 222 -14.22 -0.91 31.10
C THR A 222 -12.81 -1.04 31.67
N GLU A 223 -11.92 -1.72 30.94
CA GLU A 223 -10.56 -2.06 31.40
C GLU A 223 -9.56 -2.00 30.23
N VAL A 224 -8.27 -2.04 30.54
CA VAL A 224 -7.16 -2.24 29.60
C VAL A 224 -6.34 -3.44 30.08
N THR A 225 -5.85 -4.28 29.18
CA THR A 225 -4.96 -5.39 29.52
C THR A 225 -3.92 -5.66 28.44
N SER A 226 -2.76 -6.14 28.86
CA SER A 226 -1.78 -6.84 28.03
C SER A 226 -1.59 -8.31 28.44
N ASP A 227 -2.36 -8.80 29.41
CA ASP A 227 -2.35 -10.19 29.84
C ASP A 227 -3.18 -11.05 28.89
N LEU A 228 -2.49 -11.71 27.97
CA LEU A 228 -3.07 -12.43 26.84
C LEU A 228 -2.52 -13.86 26.79
N THR A 229 -3.40 -14.79 26.40
CA THR A 229 -3.04 -16.20 26.27
C THR A 229 -3.35 -16.73 24.88
N ILE A 230 -2.47 -17.59 24.34
CA ILE A 230 -2.72 -18.29 23.07
C ILE A 230 -4.01 -19.11 23.20
N GLY A 231 -4.86 -19.05 22.16
CA GLY A 231 -6.18 -19.69 22.16
C GLY A 231 -7.29 -18.89 22.86
N GLN A 232 -7.01 -17.69 23.35
CA GLN A 232 -8.04 -16.72 23.75
C GLN A 232 -8.60 -16.01 22.51
N GLN A 233 -9.90 -15.66 22.53
CA GLN A 233 -10.52 -14.95 21.41
C GLN A 233 -10.39 -13.44 21.58
N LEU A 234 -9.84 -12.78 20.57
CA LEU A 234 -9.87 -11.32 20.41
C LEU A 234 -10.86 -10.93 19.32
N CYS A 235 -11.42 -9.74 19.46
CA CYS A 235 -12.21 -9.08 18.43
C CYS A 235 -11.53 -7.77 18.02
N LYS A 236 -11.78 -7.33 16.79
CA LYS A 236 -11.40 -6.01 16.30
C LYS A 236 -12.55 -5.33 15.57
N PHE A 237 -12.47 -4.01 15.45
CA PHE A 237 -13.38 -3.21 14.64
C PHE A 237 -12.59 -2.22 13.79
N GLY A 238 -12.99 -2.04 12.53
CA GLY A 238 -12.36 -1.11 11.60
C GLY A 238 -13.38 -0.45 10.69
N MET A 239 -13.10 0.78 10.23
CA MET A 239 -14.04 1.55 9.41
C MET A 239 -14.35 0.91 8.06
N SER A 240 -13.43 0.08 7.53
CA SER A 240 -13.59 -0.56 6.22
C SER A 240 -14.34 -1.87 6.34
N SER A 241 -14.06 -2.69 7.36
CA SER A 241 -14.86 -3.89 7.64
C SER A 241 -16.27 -3.51 8.14
N GLY A 242 -16.40 -2.47 8.96
CA GLY A 242 -17.70 -1.95 9.44
C GLY A 242 -18.43 -2.83 10.46
N GLU A 243 -17.86 -3.99 10.80
CA GLU A 243 -18.38 -4.94 11.79
C GLU A 243 -17.25 -5.53 12.64
N ALA A 244 -17.63 -6.19 13.74
CA ALA A 244 -16.66 -6.85 14.60
C ALA A 244 -16.16 -8.16 13.97
N GLU A 245 -14.85 -8.31 13.85
CA GLU A 245 -14.21 -9.55 13.40
C GLU A 245 -13.44 -10.17 14.56
N CYS A 246 -13.73 -11.44 14.87
CA CYS A 246 -13.15 -12.13 16.02
C CYS A 246 -12.39 -13.39 15.61
N GLY A 247 -11.32 -13.70 16.36
CA GLY A 247 -10.45 -14.82 16.08
C GLY A 247 -9.58 -15.21 17.26
N GLN A 248 -9.04 -16.43 17.21
CA GLN A 248 -8.17 -16.93 18.27
C GLN A 248 -6.76 -16.34 18.16
N ILE A 249 -6.19 -15.99 19.31
CA ILE A 249 -4.77 -15.63 19.43
C ILE A 249 -3.92 -16.86 19.08
N PHE A 250 -2.92 -16.67 18.23
CA PHE A 250 -1.95 -17.71 17.89
C PHE A 250 -0.50 -17.29 18.16
N ASP A 251 -0.24 -16.02 18.46
CA ASP A 251 1.08 -15.52 18.82
C ASP A 251 0.96 -14.28 19.72
N VAL A 252 1.82 -14.19 20.73
CA VAL A 252 1.92 -13.06 21.67
C VAL A 252 3.38 -12.77 21.92
N THR A 253 3.78 -11.51 21.75
CA THR A 253 5.13 -11.02 22.04
C THR A 253 5.09 -9.95 23.13
N GLU A 254 6.21 -9.30 23.40
CA GLU A 254 6.28 -8.21 24.38
C GLU A 254 5.41 -7.01 23.96
N SER A 255 5.33 -6.70 22.67
CA SER A 255 4.62 -5.52 22.18
C SER A 255 3.42 -5.81 21.29
N LYS A 256 3.19 -7.07 20.88
CA LYS A 256 2.20 -7.40 19.86
C LYS A 256 1.41 -8.66 20.17
N VAL A 257 0.26 -8.76 19.52
CA VAL A 257 -0.56 -9.98 19.48
C VAL A 257 -1.04 -10.26 18.07
N SER A 258 -0.93 -11.51 17.63
CA SER A 258 -1.45 -11.98 16.35
C SER A 258 -2.63 -12.93 16.57
N PHE A 259 -3.72 -12.70 15.82
CA PHE A 259 -4.98 -13.41 16.02
C PHE A 259 -5.73 -13.62 14.71
N ALA A 260 -6.53 -14.69 14.64
CA ALA A 260 -7.18 -15.18 13.42
C ALA A 260 -8.45 -14.41 13.05
N ALA A 261 -8.39 -13.08 13.04
CA ALA A 261 -9.45 -12.20 12.53
C ALA A 261 -8.99 -11.53 11.23
N GLY A 262 -9.89 -11.41 10.27
CA GLY A 262 -9.61 -10.73 9.01
C GLY A 262 -9.45 -9.22 9.19
N GLY A 263 -9.18 -8.55 8.07
CA GLY A 263 -9.03 -7.10 8.05
C GLY A 263 -8.81 -6.59 6.64
N GLN A 264 -9.04 -5.29 6.46
CA GLN A 264 -8.89 -4.62 5.18
C GLN A 264 -8.20 -3.27 5.38
N CYS A 265 -7.66 -2.71 4.28
CA CYS A 265 -7.07 -1.37 4.34
C CYS A 265 -8.09 -0.33 4.80
N GLY A 266 -7.68 0.52 5.72
CA GLY A 266 -8.53 1.48 6.44
C GLY A 266 -8.91 1.04 7.84
N ASP A 267 -8.85 -0.26 8.16
CA ASP A 267 -9.04 -0.73 9.55
C ASP A 267 -7.85 -0.40 10.46
N SER A 268 -6.68 -0.09 9.87
CA SER A 268 -5.47 0.31 10.58
C SER A 268 -5.78 1.35 11.66
N GLY A 269 -5.28 1.08 12.86
CA GLY A 269 -5.49 1.86 14.08
C GLY A 269 -6.75 1.50 14.85
N GLY A 270 -7.65 0.69 14.31
CA GLY A 270 -8.90 0.30 14.95
C GLY A 270 -8.70 -0.52 16.23
N PRO A 271 -9.66 -0.49 17.17
CA PRO A 271 -9.52 -1.15 18.45
C PRO A 271 -9.50 -2.66 18.31
N VAL A 272 -8.59 -3.29 19.06
CA VAL A 272 -8.55 -4.73 19.33
C VAL A 272 -8.82 -4.95 20.81
N TYR A 273 -9.74 -5.84 21.12
CA TYR A 273 -10.34 -5.95 22.44
C TYR A 273 -10.76 -7.38 22.80
N LEU A 274 -10.87 -7.63 24.09
CA LEU A 274 -11.48 -8.81 24.67
C LEU A 274 -12.94 -8.53 25.00
N MET A 275 -13.83 -9.44 24.61
CA MET A 275 -15.21 -9.43 25.09
C MET A 275 -15.29 -10.01 26.50
N ARG A 276 -15.98 -9.30 27.40
CA ARG A 276 -16.27 -9.78 28.75
C ARG A 276 -17.64 -10.43 28.80
N SER A 277 -17.83 -11.30 29.80
CA SER A 277 -19.12 -11.97 30.03
C SER A 277 -20.23 -11.01 30.45
N ASP A 278 -19.90 -9.83 30.97
CA ASP A 278 -20.84 -8.77 31.35
C ASP A 278 -21.30 -7.91 30.16
N GLY A 279 -20.84 -8.21 28.94
CA GLY A 279 -21.19 -7.47 27.73
C GLY A 279 -20.37 -6.20 27.49
N THR A 280 -19.35 -5.93 28.30
CA THR A 280 -18.36 -4.86 28.06
C THR A 280 -17.09 -5.41 27.41
N ALA A 281 -16.16 -4.51 27.08
CA ALA A 281 -14.89 -4.84 26.47
C ALA A 281 -13.70 -4.41 27.32
N THR A 282 -12.63 -5.20 27.26
CA THR A 282 -11.30 -4.81 27.75
C THR A 282 -10.44 -4.43 26.54
N ALA A 283 -9.88 -3.22 26.55
CA ALA A 283 -8.97 -2.75 25.50
C ALA A 283 -7.64 -3.53 25.55
N VAL A 284 -7.14 -3.94 24.38
CA VAL A 284 -5.90 -4.73 24.26
C VAL A 284 -4.87 -4.01 23.41
N GLY A 285 -5.25 -3.62 22.20
CA GLY A 285 -4.31 -3.10 21.21
C GLY A 285 -5.00 -2.36 20.07
N ILE A 286 -4.20 -1.85 19.15
CA ILE A 286 -4.68 -1.24 17.91
C ILE A 286 -4.25 -2.10 16.72
N ASP A 287 -5.14 -2.33 15.75
CA ASP A 287 -4.85 -3.13 14.56
C ASP A 287 -3.81 -2.40 13.69
N ILE A 288 -2.66 -3.00 13.41
CA ILE A 288 -1.56 -2.33 12.69
C ILE A 288 -1.26 -2.99 11.35
N ARG A 289 -1.70 -4.23 11.16
CA ARG A 289 -1.55 -4.94 9.89
C ARG A 289 -2.44 -6.16 9.85
N GLY A 290 -2.86 -6.50 8.63
CA GLY A 290 -3.39 -7.81 8.31
C GLY A 290 -2.53 -8.48 7.25
N SER A 291 -2.56 -9.81 7.19
CA SER A 291 -1.94 -10.56 6.09
C SER A 291 -2.73 -11.81 5.74
N ASN A 292 -2.49 -12.31 4.53
CA ASN A 292 -3.03 -13.56 4.03
C ASN A 292 -1.85 -14.46 3.63
N PRO A 293 -1.63 -15.61 4.29
CA PRO A 293 -0.51 -16.50 3.98
C PRO A 293 -0.48 -16.98 2.52
N ALA A 294 -1.66 -17.06 1.86
CA ALA A 294 -1.74 -17.43 0.45
C ALA A 294 -1.29 -16.31 -0.49
N SER A 295 -1.29 -15.05 -0.03
CA SER A 295 -0.96 -13.86 -0.80
C SER A 295 -0.34 -12.78 0.09
N PRO A 296 0.86 -13.01 0.65
CA PRO A 296 1.44 -12.14 1.69
C PRO A 296 1.74 -10.71 1.22
N ASN A 297 1.85 -10.51 -0.11
CA ASN A 297 2.16 -9.21 -0.72
C ASN A 297 0.93 -8.55 -1.37
N ALA A 298 -0.30 -9.02 -1.06
CA ALA A 298 -1.50 -8.46 -1.68
C ALA A 298 -1.76 -6.99 -1.29
N GLY A 299 -1.22 -6.54 -0.15
CA GLY A 299 -1.52 -5.22 0.39
C GLY A 299 -3.04 -5.01 0.48
N CYS A 300 -3.53 -3.89 -0.05
CA CYS A 300 -4.97 -3.57 -0.08
C CYS A 300 -5.77 -4.31 -1.17
N LEU A 301 -5.14 -5.14 -2.00
CA LEU A 301 -5.81 -5.82 -3.12
C LEU A 301 -6.59 -7.07 -2.69
N ALA A 302 -6.36 -7.59 -1.48
CA ALA A 302 -7.08 -8.72 -0.94
C ALA A 302 -7.27 -8.59 0.57
N PRO A 303 -8.42 -9.04 1.12
CA PRO A 303 -8.61 -9.09 2.56
C PRO A 303 -7.57 -9.97 3.26
N ALA A 304 -7.16 -9.55 4.44
CA ALA A 304 -6.34 -10.33 5.34
C ALA A 304 -7.11 -11.53 5.91
N LYS A 305 -6.37 -12.54 6.35
CA LYS A 305 -6.89 -13.74 7.04
C LYS A 305 -6.55 -13.76 8.53
N TYR A 306 -5.57 -12.97 8.93
CA TYR A 306 -5.23 -12.71 10.32
C TYR A 306 -4.80 -11.26 10.46
N SER A 307 -4.86 -10.77 11.70
CA SER A 307 -4.50 -9.42 12.08
C SER A 307 -3.41 -9.44 13.15
N VAL A 308 -2.65 -8.36 13.22
CA VAL A 308 -1.67 -8.13 14.29
C VAL A 308 -1.95 -6.77 14.91
N ALA A 309 -2.00 -6.75 16.23
CA ALA A 309 -2.20 -5.54 17.01
C ALA A 309 -0.93 -5.11 17.73
N GLU A 310 -0.70 -3.80 17.84
CA GLU A 310 0.22 -3.21 18.82
C GLU A 310 -0.51 -3.12 20.17
N LEU A 311 0.09 -3.66 21.23
CA LEU A 311 -0.48 -3.60 22.58
C LEU A 311 -0.48 -2.16 23.07
N VAL A 312 -1.62 -1.66 23.58
CA VAL A 312 -1.69 -0.24 24.00
C VAL A 312 -1.15 0.01 25.40
N GLN A 313 -1.25 -0.95 26.31
CA GLN A 313 -0.85 -0.74 27.71
C GLN A 313 0.61 -0.31 27.89
N PRO A 314 1.61 -0.93 27.22
CA PRO A 314 3.00 -0.46 27.28
C PRO A 314 3.18 1.00 26.85
N TRP A 315 2.35 1.49 25.93
CA TRP A 315 2.39 2.87 25.46
C TRP A 315 1.65 3.84 26.36
N LEU A 316 0.57 3.40 27.00
CA LEU A 316 -0.06 4.18 28.08
C LEU A 316 0.95 4.46 29.19
N ASP A 317 1.70 3.44 29.59
CA ASP A 317 2.73 3.57 30.62
C ASP A 317 3.89 4.48 30.16
N ARG A 318 4.44 4.20 28.96
CA ARG A 318 5.58 4.92 28.39
C ARG A 318 5.30 6.40 28.12
N TRP A 319 4.09 6.74 27.68
CA TRP A 319 3.69 8.12 27.37
C TRP A 319 2.91 8.79 28.50
N HIS A 320 2.77 8.13 29.65
CA HIS A 320 2.03 8.63 30.81
C HIS A 320 0.60 9.04 30.44
N LEU A 321 -0.08 8.19 29.68
CA LEU A 321 -1.46 8.37 29.26
C LEU A 321 -2.40 7.55 30.14
N SER A 322 -3.60 8.06 30.34
CA SER A 322 -4.69 7.32 30.98
C SER A 322 -5.75 6.96 29.94
N ALA A 323 -6.13 5.69 29.82
CA ALA A 323 -7.24 5.31 28.97
C ALA A 323 -8.56 5.89 29.48
N VAL A 324 -9.40 6.39 28.57
CA VAL A 324 -10.76 6.81 28.91
C VAL A 324 -11.67 5.60 28.81
N THR A 325 -12.13 5.10 29.95
CA THR A 325 -13.06 3.97 30.04
C THR A 325 -14.45 4.46 30.43
N ALA A 326 -15.47 3.68 30.08
CA ALA A 326 -16.79 3.82 30.68
C ALA A 326 -16.68 3.54 32.18
N GLN A 327 -17.13 4.47 33.02
CA GLN A 327 -17.22 4.22 34.45
C GLN A 327 -18.11 2.99 34.66
N SER A 328 -17.60 1.99 35.39
CA SER A 328 -18.40 0.84 35.81
C SER A 328 -19.59 1.37 36.60
N THR A 329 -20.80 1.27 36.04
CA THR A 329 -22.02 1.44 36.81
C THR A 329 -22.11 0.25 37.76
N GLY A 330 -21.46 0.35 38.92
CA GLY A 330 -21.62 -0.63 39.99
C GLY A 330 -23.11 -0.78 40.36
N PRO A 331 -23.52 -1.93 40.89
CA PRO A 331 -24.90 -2.13 41.30
C PRO A 331 -25.27 -1.09 42.37
N ARG A 332 -26.33 -0.34 42.10
CA ARG A 332 -26.95 0.59 43.04
C ARG A 332 -27.84 -0.18 44.02
#